data_AF-A0A2C6MDH5-F1
#
_entry.id   AF-A0A2C6MDH5-F1
#
_cell.length_a   1.000
_cell.length_b   1.000
_cell.length_c   1.000
_cell.angle_alpha   90.00
_cell.angle_beta   90.00
_cell.angle_gamma   90.00
#
_symmetry.space_group_name_H-M   'P 1'
#
loop_
_entity.id
_entity.type
_entity.pdbx_description
1 polymer ?
#
loop_
_entity_poly.entity_id
_entity_poly.type
_entity_poly.pdbx_seq_one_letter_code
_entity_poly.pdbx_strand_id
1 'polypeptide(L)'
;MDMRELEFLEGFEKRMQIVAAIDSIVNRGNRKMDMERLFEPGQLDNIIFSVLVFIMERTLTEDEECTIDSIAAFVARIVPDYGLDFPLITIRKITEYIIKDILQNGGEARYYPVMRYGQGMAPTRVRLIDDKLKESDRGYVMTYQLTDQGYDLLFRTKEVEQEISFTIEELKLRELIRRKNYKKAIGQSGNLVQMIRQKKNDIRQFMQKIRENIYDVDIREFERLVGSTYTLLEEEYGIMNEIRDMIVLSEERLKEEEASRGTLDEEMKRARSEIAVIRRNINTTIDEQKELILERHGLSKIYKETIADSFSLSLARNYDYEREILVRLERCDESVVPSLWKLLNPLFRPNPDRKLNLLSLFERQARLRQEEDGAEGVAVEELGEDIERLRIKKSTTPIQNSSAVSWSLPPAKEPATGLASCLII
;
A
#
# COMPACT_ATOMS: atom_id res chain seq x y z
N MET A 1 40.40 3.24 8.73
CA MET A 1 39.01 2.75 8.77
C MET A 1 38.92 1.69 7.68
N ASP A 2 38.81 0.43 8.07
CA ASP A 2 38.92 -0.70 7.12
C ASP A 2 37.62 -0.80 6.30
N MET A 3 37.69 -0.65 4.98
CA MET A 3 36.51 -0.59 4.10
C MET A 3 35.80 -1.95 3.93
N ARG A 4 36.27 -2.98 4.63
CA ARG A 4 35.64 -4.31 4.68
C ARG A 4 34.34 -4.36 5.50
N GLU A 5 34.03 -3.32 6.28
CA GLU A 5 32.82 -3.26 7.10
C GLU A 5 31.59 -2.65 6.37
N LEU A 6 31.76 -2.13 5.15
CA LEU A 6 30.69 -1.45 4.40
C LEU A 6 30.07 -2.38 3.34
N GLU A 7 29.61 -3.58 3.74
CA GLU A 7 28.96 -4.55 2.85
C GLU A 7 27.78 -3.95 2.06
N PHE A 8 27.07 -2.96 2.60
CA PHE A 8 25.96 -2.30 1.91
C PHE A 8 26.37 -1.48 0.66
N LEU A 9 27.64 -1.09 0.56
CA LEU A 9 28.20 -0.40 -0.61
C LEU A 9 28.68 -1.39 -1.69
N GLU A 10 28.57 -2.70 -1.45
CA GLU A 10 28.86 -3.69 -2.48
C GLU A 10 27.96 -3.46 -3.70
N GLY A 11 28.56 -3.53 -4.89
CA GLY A 11 27.86 -3.27 -6.16
C GLY A 11 27.45 -1.80 -6.41
N PHE A 12 27.94 -0.82 -5.64
CA PHE A 12 27.66 0.60 -5.89
C PHE A 12 28.06 1.06 -7.31
N GLU A 13 29.17 0.54 -7.85
CA GLU A 13 29.60 0.83 -9.22
C GLU A 13 28.52 0.47 -10.25
N LYS A 14 27.88 -0.69 -10.11
CA LYS A 14 26.80 -1.14 -11.00
C LYS A 14 25.58 -0.23 -10.92
N ARG A 15 25.25 0.27 -9.72
CA ARG A 15 24.17 1.24 -9.52
C ARG A 15 24.48 2.55 -10.24
N MET A 16 25.72 3.02 -10.16
CA MET A 16 26.14 4.24 -10.83
C MET A 16 26.22 4.10 -12.35
N GLN A 17 26.46 2.90 -12.89
CA GLN A 17 26.39 2.65 -14.33
C GLN A 17 24.98 2.88 -14.89
N ILE A 18 23.93 2.55 -14.13
CA ILE A 18 22.54 2.82 -14.52
C ILE A 18 22.27 4.33 -14.48
N VAL A 19 22.72 5.00 -13.42
CA VAL A 19 22.61 6.47 -13.31
C VAL A 19 23.34 7.15 -14.46
N ALA A 20 24.52 6.64 -14.84
CA ALA A 20 25.28 7.14 -15.98
C ALA A 20 24.55 6.96 -17.32
N ALA A 21 23.84 5.83 -17.49
CA ALA A 21 22.98 5.58 -18.65
C ALA A 21 21.79 6.57 -18.71
N ILE A 22 21.12 6.82 -17.58
CA ILE A 22 20.01 7.79 -17.47
C ILE A 22 20.52 9.21 -17.71
N ASP A 23 21.64 9.60 -17.09
CA ASP A 23 22.28 10.91 -17.28
C ASP A 23 22.65 11.14 -18.74
N SER A 24 23.04 10.08 -19.46
CA SER A 24 23.33 10.17 -20.89
C SER A 24 22.14 10.67 -21.71
N ILE A 25 20.92 10.31 -21.30
CA ILE A 25 19.66 10.67 -21.98
C ILE A 25 19.18 12.05 -21.51
N VAL A 26 19.07 12.26 -20.19
CA VAL A 26 18.45 13.45 -19.58
C VAL A 26 19.40 14.65 -19.65
N ASN A 27 20.65 14.47 -19.23
CA ASN A 27 21.69 15.50 -19.29
C ASN A 27 22.56 15.30 -20.54
N ARG A 28 21.89 15.20 -21.70
CA ARG A 28 22.55 15.12 -23.02
C ARG A 28 23.42 16.35 -23.29
N GLY A 29 24.65 16.12 -23.76
CA GLY A 29 25.64 17.17 -24.08
C GLY A 29 25.46 17.81 -25.46
N ASN A 30 24.87 17.08 -26.43
CA ASN A 30 24.72 17.51 -27.82
C ASN A 30 23.34 18.12 -28.12
N ARG A 31 22.90 19.09 -27.31
CA ARG A 31 21.56 19.67 -27.43
C ARG A 31 21.42 20.55 -28.67
N LYS A 32 20.53 20.18 -29.59
CA LYS A 32 20.07 21.08 -30.66
C LYS A 32 18.85 21.84 -30.17
N MET A 33 19.08 23.05 -29.65
CA MET A 33 18.05 23.91 -29.07
C MET A 33 16.85 24.14 -30.01
N ASP A 34 17.07 24.19 -31.33
CA ASP A 34 16.00 24.38 -32.32
C ASP A 34 15.05 23.18 -32.40
N MET A 35 15.56 21.96 -32.17
CA MET A 35 14.76 20.73 -32.15
C MET A 35 14.10 20.52 -30.79
N GLU A 36 14.78 20.84 -29.69
CA GLU A 36 14.21 20.66 -28.34
C GLU A 36 13.07 21.63 -28.04
N ARG A 37 13.07 22.81 -28.65
CA ARG A 37 11.95 23.79 -28.55
C ARG A 37 10.63 23.29 -29.14
N LEU A 38 10.66 22.23 -29.95
CA LEU A 38 9.46 21.63 -30.54
C LEU A 38 8.68 20.76 -29.53
N PHE A 39 9.24 20.51 -28.35
CA PHE A 39 8.68 19.62 -27.34
C PHE A 39 8.47 20.35 -26.00
N GLU A 40 7.39 20.00 -25.30
CA GLU A 40 7.19 20.44 -23.92
C GLU A 40 8.14 19.69 -22.95
N PRO A 41 8.34 20.20 -21.71
CA PRO A 41 9.19 19.55 -20.72
C PRO A 41 8.82 18.07 -20.53
N GLY A 42 9.81 17.19 -20.71
CA GLY A 42 9.65 15.74 -20.56
C GLY A 42 9.07 14.98 -21.77
N GLN A 43 8.45 15.65 -22.75
CA GLN A 43 7.89 14.95 -23.93
C GLN A 43 8.99 14.26 -24.76
N LEU A 44 10.09 14.98 -25.03
CA LEU A 44 11.22 14.42 -25.78
C LEU A 44 11.86 13.23 -25.06
N ASP A 45 11.99 13.29 -23.74
CA ASP A 45 12.58 12.21 -22.94
C ASP A 45 11.73 10.93 -23.02
N ASN A 46 10.40 11.06 -22.94
CA ASN A 46 9.47 9.95 -23.12
C ASN A 46 9.52 9.35 -24.53
N ILE A 47 9.65 10.18 -25.57
CA ILE A 47 9.82 9.71 -26.96
C ILE A 47 11.15 8.95 -27.11
N ILE A 48 12.23 9.43 -26.50
CA ILE A 48 13.54 8.74 -26.54
C ILE A 48 13.45 7.37 -25.87
N PHE A 49 12.82 7.27 -24.70
CA PHE A 49 12.60 5.98 -24.04
C PHE A 49 11.71 5.05 -24.87
N SER A 50 10.66 5.57 -25.51
CA SER A 50 9.80 4.80 -26.40
C SER A 50 10.57 4.24 -27.61
N VAL A 51 11.48 5.03 -28.17
CA VAL A 51 12.38 4.60 -29.26
C VAL A 51 13.35 3.51 -28.78
N LEU A 52 13.92 3.64 -27.59
CA LEU A 52 14.79 2.60 -27.01
C LEU A 52 14.05 1.27 -26.83
N VAL A 53 12.82 1.30 -26.32
CA VAL A 53 11.95 0.11 -26.18
C VAL A 53 11.64 -0.50 -27.54
N PHE A 54 11.35 0.32 -28.55
CA PHE A 54 11.11 -0.18 -29.91
C PHE A 54 12.34 -0.88 -30.51
N ILE A 55 13.54 -0.30 -30.32
CA ILE A 55 14.79 -0.91 -30.80
C ILE A 55 15.06 -2.23 -30.07
N MET A 56 14.78 -2.29 -28.77
CA MET A 56 14.89 -3.52 -27.98
C MET A 56 13.99 -4.63 -28.55
N GLU A 57 12.71 -4.35 -28.78
CA GLU A 57 11.73 -5.31 -29.35
C GLU A 57 12.19 -5.85 -30.71
N ARG A 58 12.66 -4.95 -31.59
CA ARG A 58 13.17 -5.30 -32.92
C ARG A 58 14.46 -6.11 -32.86
N THR A 59 15.33 -5.84 -31.89
CA THR A 59 16.59 -6.57 -31.73
C THR A 59 16.37 -7.99 -31.20
N LEU A 60 15.33 -8.21 -30.37
CA LEU A 60 14.99 -9.53 -29.81
C LEU A 60 14.28 -10.46 -30.80
N THR A 61 13.64 -9.91 -31.84
CA THR A 61 12.81 -10.69 -32.78
C THR A 61 13.64 -11.38 -33.89
N GLU A 62 14.97 -11.21 -33.92
CA GLU A 62 15.98 -11.79 -34.84
C GLU A 62 15.76 -11.62 -36.38
N ASP A 63 14.52 -11.45 -36.85
CA ASP A 63 14.12 -11.47 -38.26
C ASP A 63 13.89 -10.08 -38.89
N GLU A 64 13.88 -8.99 -38.11
CA GLU A 64 13.54 -7.65 -38.61
C GLU A 64 14.72 -6.66 -38.54
N GLU A 65 15.03 -6.01 -39.67
CA GLU A 65 16.09 -5.00 -39.76
C GLU A 65 15.64 -3.69 -39.09
N CYS A 66 16.26 -3.35 -37.96
CA CYS A 66 16.05 -2.08 -37.26
C CYS A 66 16.77 -0.93 -37.98
N THR A 67 16.16 -0.44 -39.06
CA THR A 67 16.64 0.68 -39.87
C THR A 67 16.13 2.03 -39.38
N ILE A 68 16.76 3.13 -39.79
CA ILE A 68 16.29 4.47 -39.43
C ILE A 68 14.87 4.76 -39.93
N ASP A 69 14.48 4.19 -41.07
CA ASP A 69 13.14 4.34 -41.63
C ASP A 69 12.09 3.61 -40.77
N SER A 70 12.43 2.44 -40.23
CA SER A 70 11.55 1.71 -39.31
C SER A 70 11.29 2.49 -38.02
N ILE A 71 12.34 3.13 -37.48
CA ILE A 71 12.24 3.96 -36.27
C ILE A 71 11.46 5.23 -36.60
N ALA A 72 11.68 5.87 -37.75
CA ALA A 72 10.95 7.07 -38.15
C ALA A 72 9.46 6.80 -38.34
N ALA A 73 9.09 5.64 -38.89
CA ALA A 73 7.71 5.20 -38.98
C ALA A 73 7.08 4.98 -37.59
N PHE A 74 7.83 4.42 -36.64
CA PHE A 74 7.39 4.28 -35.26
C PHE A 74 7.19 5.65 -34.58
N VAL A 75 8.15 6.56 -34.72
CA VAL A 75 8.04 7.94 -34.19
C VAL A 75 6.82 8.64 -34.78
N ALA A 76 6.58 8.52 -36.09
CA ALA A 76 5.39 9.09 -36.73
C ALA A 76 4.07 8.58 -36.15
N ARG A 77 4.05 7.36 -35.63
CA ARG A 77 2.86 6.75 -35.01
C ARG A 77 2.60 7.26 -33.60
N ILE A 78 3.64 7.52 -32.81
CA ILE A 78 3.51 7.91 -31.39
C ILE A 78 3.38 9.43 -31.20
N VAL A 79 3.96 10.24 -32.09
CA VAL A 79 3.96 11.71 -31.99
C VAL A 79 2.55 12.31 -31.84
N PRO A 80 1.51 11.83 -32.55
CA PRO A 80 0.14 12.31 -32.38
C PRO A 80 -0.42 12.15 -30.96
N ASP A 81 0.00 11.12 -30.21
CA ASP A 81 -0.45 10.88 -28.82
C ASP A 81 0.05 11.97 -27.85
N TYR A 82 1.12 12.67 -28.21
CA TYR A 82 1.65 13.83 -27.49
C TYR A 82 1.01 15.16 -27.93
N GLY A 83 -0.01 15.12 -28.79
CA GLY A 83 -0.67 16.32 -29.32
C GLY A 83 0.16 17.07 -30.35
N LEU A 84 1.18 16.43 -30.93
CA LEU A 84 2.10 17.01 -31.90
C LEU A 84 1.75 16.53 -33.32
N ASP A 85 1.85 17.43 -34.29
CA ASP A 85 1.70 17.10 -35.71
C ASP A 85 2.88 17.68 -36.50
N PHE A 86 3.66 16.80 -37.12
CA PHE A 86 4.86 17.16 -37.88
C PHE A 86 4.84 16.52 -39.26
N PRO A 87 5.33 17.23 -40.29
CA PRO A 87 5.51 16.62 -41.60
C PRO A 87 6.57 15.51 -41.53
N LEU A 88 6.43 14.48 -42.38
CA LEU A 88 7.31 13.29 -42.39
C LEU A 88 8.80 13.63 -42.49
N ILE A 89 9.15 14.72 -43.18
CA ILE A 89 10.53 15.22 -43.30
C ILE A 89 11.08 15.65 -41.95
N THR A 90 10.26 16.32 -41.13
CA THR A 90 10.64 16.75 -39.79
C THR A 90 10.72 15.56 -38.84
N ILE A 91 9.82 14.58 -38.95
CA ILE A 91 9.87 13.34 -38.17
C ILE A 91 11.17 12.57 -38.43
N ARG A 92 11.60 12.47 -39.69
CA ARG A 92 12.90 11.87 -40.02
C ARG A 92 14.07 12.62 -39.38
N LYS A 93 14.08 13.95 -39.41
CA LYS A 93 15.12 14.76 -38.76
C LYS A 93 15.12 14.60 -37.23
N ILE A 94 13.95 14.51 -36.61
CA ILE A 94 13.80 14.23 -35.16
C ILE A 94 14.35 12.84 -34.85
N THR A 95 14.04 11.85 -35.68
CA THR A 95 14.52 10.48 -35.52
C THR A 95 16.05 10.40 -35.64
N GLU A 96 16.62 11.09 -36.63
CA GLU A 96 18.08 11.22 -36.77
C GLU A 96 18.72 11.89 -35.56
N TYR A 97 18.10 12.95 -35.03
CA TYR A 97 18.56 13.63 -33.82
C TYR A 97 18.56 12.68 -32.61
N ILE A 98 17.46 11.93 -32.39
CA ILE A 98 17.36 10.97 -31.29
C ILE A 98 18.44 9.89 -31.41
N ILE A 99 18.62 9.30 -32.57
CA ILE A 99 19.55 8.16 -32.72
C ILE A 99 21.00 8.64 -32.68
N LYS A 100 21.38 9.58 -33.56
CA LYS A 100 22.78 9.96 -33.76
C LYS A 100 23.28 10.90 -32.68
N ASP A 101 22.54 11.96 -32.37
CA ASP A 101 23.02 13.00 -31.48
C ASP A 101 22.83 12.63 -30.00
N ILE A 102 21.72 11.94 -29.67
CA ILE A 102 21.39 11.56 -28.28
C ILE A 102 21.88 10.14 -27.96
N LEU A 103 21.37 9.11 -28.63
CA LEU A 103 21.63 7.71 -28.24
C LEU A 103 23.05 7.22 -28.59
N GLN A 104 23.64 7.74 -29.67
CA GLN A 104 25.04 7.51 -30.04
C GLN A 104 25.99 8.61 -29.56
N ASN A 105 25.52 9.59 -28.78
CA ASN A 105 26.31 10.73 -28.28
C ASN A 105 27.08 11.47 -29.40
N GLY A 106 26.51 11.61 -30.60
CA GLY A 106 27.16 12.24 -31.75
C GLY A 106 28.30 11.41 -32.37
N GLY A 107 28.43 10.12 -32.02
CA GLY A 107 29.52 9.24 -32.44
C GLY A 107 30.76 9.29 -31.54
N GLU A 108 30.76 10.12 -30.49
CA GLU A 108 31.86 10.23 -29.53
C GLU A 108 31.66 9.36 -28.30
N ALA A 109 32.76 8.84 -27.73
CA ALA A 109 32.71 8.05 -26.51
C ALA A 109 32.44 8.96 -25.29
N ARG A 110 31.23 8.88 -24.74
CA ARG A 110 30.87 9.55 -23.48
C ARG A 110 31.39 8.75 -22.29
N TYR A 111 32.01 9.45 -21.33
CA TYR A 111 32.47 8.86 -20.07
C TYR A 111 31.76 9.50 -18.89
N TYR A 112 31.35 8.67 -17.94
CA TYR A 112 30.75 9.11 -16.68
C TYR A 112 31.67 8.77 -15.51
N PRO A 113 31.97 9.72 -14.60
CA PRO A 113 32.86 9.48 -13.47
C PRO A 113 32.12 8.67 -12.38
N VAL A 114 32.60 7.46 -12.10
CA VAL A 114 32.00 6.54 -11.11
C VAL A 114 32.94 6.32 -9.94
N MET A 115 32.44 6.43 -8.71
CA MET A 115 33.23 6.12 -7.51
C MET A 115 33.37 4.61 -7.32
N ARG A 116 34.60 4.10 -7.37
CA ARG A 116 34.96 2.76 -6.92
C ARG A 116 35.56 2.87 -5.51
N TYR A 117 34.76 2.53 -4.50
CA TYR A 117 35.24 2.47 -3.12
C TYR A 117 36.46 1.53 -3.03
N GLY A 118 37.64 2.07 -2.68
CA GLY A 118 38.92 1.35 -2.73
C GLY A 118 39.91 1.82 -3.80
N GLN A 119 39.42 2.33 -4.93
CA GLN A 119 40.25 2.65 -6.09
C GLN A 119 40.09 4.11 -6.56
N GLY A 120 39.10 4.84 -6.03
CA GLY A 120 38.82 6.24 -6.38
C GLY A 120 37.83 6.39 -7.53
N MET A 121 37.76 7.60 -8.11
CA MET A 121 36.87 7.88 -9.25
C MET A 121 37.45 7.28 -10.54
N ALA A 122 36.66 6.44 -11.20
CA ALA A 122 37.02 5.80 -12.47
C ALA A 122 36.04 6.23 -13.58
N PRO A 123 36.52 6.64 -14.77
CA PRO A 123 35.65 6.93 -15.89
C PRO A 123 35.07 5.63 -16.47
N THR A 124 33.74 5.55 -16.58
CA THR A 124 33.05 4.43 -17.23
C THR A 124 32.44 4.91 -18.54
N ARG A 125 32.71 4.20 -19.64
CA ARG A 125 32.14 4.53 -20.95
C ARG A 125 30.66 4.17 -20.99
N VAL A 126 29.83 5.10 -21.44
CA VAL A 126 28.39 4.90 -21.62
C VAL A 126 28.07 4.84 -23.12
N ARG A 127 27.44 3.74 -23.54
CA ARG A 127 26.93 3.58 -24.92
C ARG A 127 25.66 2.74 -24.87
N LEU A 128 24.53 3.26 -25.34
CA LEU A 128 23.23 2.58 -25.27
C LEU A 128 22.88 1.80 -26.54
N ILE A 129 23.37 2.26 -27.70
CA ILE A 129 23.10 1.66 -29.02
C ILE A 129 24.41 1.46 -29.79
N ASP A 130 24.48 0.33 -30.50
CA ASP A 130 25.50 -0.02 -31.48
C ASP A 130 24.91 -0.01 -32.90
N ASP A 131 25.77 0.22 -33.88
CA ASP A 131 25.44 0.25 -35.30
C ASP A 131 26.20 -0.85 -36.04
N LYS A 132 25.47 -1.70 -36.77
CA LYS A 132 26.02 -2.77 -37.59
C LYS A 132 25.74 -2.50 -39.06
N LEU A 133 26.79 -2.59 -39.87
CA LEU A 133 26.70 -2.67 -41.32
C LEU A 133 26.28 -4.10 -41.70
N LYS A 134 25.07 -4.26 -42.23
CA LYS A 134 24.63 -5.52 -42.84
C LYS A 134 24.61 -5.37 -44.36
N GLU A 135 25.19 -6.33 -45.05
CA GLU A 135 25.16 -6.41 -46.50
C GLU A 135 23.81 -7.02 -46.91
N SER A 136 23.05 -6.30 -47.72
CA SER A 136 21.77 -6.74 -48.28
C SER A 136 21.84 -6.69 -49.81
N ASP A 137 20.96 -7.42 -50.50
CA ASP A 137 20.95 -7.54 -51.98
C ASP A 137 20.81 -6.20 -52.72
N ARG A 138 20.47 -5.10 -52.01
CA ARG A 138 20.32 -3.73 -52.55
C ARG A 138 21.38 -2.74 -52.04
N GLY A 139 22.39 -3.19 -51.31
CA GLY A 139 23.49 -2.36 -50.79
C GLY A 139 23.73 -2.52 -49.28
N TYR A 140 24.60 -1.65 -48.73
CA TYR A 140 24.90 -1.59 -47.29
C TYR A 140 23.77 -0.92 -46.52
N VAL A 141 23.14 -1.64 -45.58
CA VAL A 141 22.07 -1.10 -44.73
C VAL A 141 22.58 -0.99 -43.29
N MET A 142 22.42 0.19 -42.69
CA MET A 142 22.74 0.41 -41.28
C MET A 142 21.62 -0.14 -40.41
N THR A 143 21.94 -1.08 -39.53
CA THR A 143 21.02 -1.64 -38.54
C THR A 143 21.46 -1.21 -37.14
N TYR A 144 20.53 -0.71 -36.34
CA TYR A 144 20.78 -0.32 -34.94
C TYR A 144 20.43 -1.47 -33.99
N GLN A 145 21.26 -1.69 -32.98
CA GLN A 145 21.05 -2.71 -31.94
C GLN A 145 21.32 -2.13 -30.57
N LEU A 146 20.62 -2.63 -29.54
CA LEU A 146 20.89 -2.24 -28.16
C LEU A 146 22.22 -2.84 -27.68
N THR A 147 22.99 -2.09 -26.90
CA THR A 147 24.16 -2.60 -26.16
C THR A 147 23.72 -3.26 -24.84
N ASP A 148 24.62 -4.00 -24.20
CA ASP A 148 24.38 -4.57 -22.86
C ASP A 148 23.94 -3.52 -21.82
N GLN A 149 24.48 -2.29 -21.90
CA GLN A 149 24.09 -1.19 -21.01
C GLN A 149 22.68 -0.67 -21.32
N GLY A 150 22.29 -0.62 -22.60
CA GLY A 150 20.95 -0.29 -23.01
C GLY A 150 19.93 -1.34 -22.54
N TYR A 151 20.30 -2.62 -22.63
CA TYR A 151 19.49 -3.72 -22.11
C TYR A 151 19.35 -3.66 -20.59
N ASP A 152 20.46 -3.49 -19.85
CA ASP A 152 20.42 -3.41 -18.38
C ASP A 152 19.62 -2.20 -17.90
N LEU A 153 19.67 -1.07 -18.62
CA LEU A 153 18.80 0.07 -18.36
C LEU A 153 17.32 -0.30 -18.57
N LEU A 154 16.96 -0.75 -19.78
CA LEU A 154 15.56 -1.02 -20.12
C LEU A 154 14.94 -2.16 -19.31
N PHE A 155 15.68 -3.22 -19.02
CA PHE A 155 15.19 -4.31 -18.17
C PHE A 155 14.98 -3.88 -16.72
N ARG A 156 15.71 -2.86 -16.23
CA ARG A 156 15.51 -2.32 -14.88
C ARG A 156 14.45 -1.21 -14.82
N THR A 157 14.23 -0.47 -15.91
CA THR A 157 13.25 0.63 -15.99
C THR A 157 11.88 0.18 -16.49
N LYS A 158 11.82 -0.86 -17.34
CA LYS A 158 10.62 -1.70 -17.42
C LYS A 158 10.45 -2.17 -15.99
N GLU A 159 9.31 -1.85 -15.36
CA GLU A 159 8.95 -2.51 -14.11
C GLU A 159 9.26 -3.99 -14.34
N VAL A 160 10.33 -4.46 -13.71
CA VAL A 160 10.47 -5.89 -13.50
C VAL A 160 9.25 -6.13 -12.65
N GLU A 161 8.19 -6.64 -13.27
CA GLU A 161 7.09 -7.31 -12.60
C GLU A 161 7.74 -7.96 -11.39
N GLN A 162 7.37 -7.54 -10.17
CA GLN A 162 7.98 -8.07 -8.95
C GLN A 162 8.01 -9.62 -9.00
N GLU A 163 7.05 -10.19 -9.73
CA GLU A 163 6.87 -11.54 -10.25
C GLU A 163 8.12 -12.16 -10.94
N ILE A 164 8.78 -11.47 -11.88
CA ILE A 164 9.96 -11.98 -12.59
C ILE A 164 11.20 -11.93 -11.70
N SER A 165 11.31 -10.92 -10.82
CA SER A 165 12.48 -10.77 -9.95
C SER A 165 12.65 -11.96 -9.00
N PHE A 166 11.55 -12.47 -8.45
CA PHE A 166 11.57 -13.62 -7.54
C PHE A 166 11.96 -14.90 -8.29
N THR A 167 11.36 -15.13 -9.46
CA THR A 167 11.65 -16.26 -10.35
C THR A 167 13.13 -16.30 -10.76
N ILE A 168 13.74 -15.14 -11.05
CA ILE A 168 15.16 -15.07 -11.40
C ILE A 168 16.06 -15.46 -10.20
N GLU A 169 15.77 -14.93 -9.01
CA GLU A 169 16.56 -15.25 -7.81
C GLU A 169 16.40 -16.72 -7.39
N GLU A 170 15.22 -17.29 -7.61
CA GLU A 170 14.94 -18.72 -7.46
C GLU A 170 15.76 -19.57 -8.45
N LEU A 171 15.73 -19.26 -9.75
CA LEU A 171 16.52 -19.97 -10.76
C LEU A 171 18.02 -19.90 -10.46
N LYS A 172 18.52 -18.75 -10.01
CA LYS A 172 19.91 -18.61 -9.56
C LYS A 172 20.20 -19.54 -8.37
N LEU A 173 19.31 -19.60 -7.39
CA LEU A 173 19.49 -20.47 -6.22
C LEU A 173 19.51 -21.94 -6.64
N ARG A 174 18.58 -22.38 -7.50
CA ARG A 174 18.54 -23.76 -8.04
C ARG A 174 19.84 -24.12 -8.74
N GLU A 175 20.35 -23.24 -9.58
CA GLU A 175 21.59 -23.48 -10.31
C GLU A 175 22.81 -23.53 -9.38
N LEU A 176 22.86 -22.69 -8.34
CA LEU A 176 23.93 -22.71 -7.34
C LEU A 176 23.93 -24.01 -6.51
N ILE A 177 22.75 -24.50 -6.13
CA ILE A 177 22.59 -25.79 -5.43
C ILE A 177 23.04 -26.93 -6.34
N ARG A 178 22.62 -26.93 -7.61
CA ARG A 178 23.01 -27.94 -8.61
C ARG A 178 24.53 -28.00 -8.83
N ARG A 179 25.20 -26.84 -8.84
CA ARG A 179 26.66 -26.72 -8.97
C ARG A 179 27.44 -26.98 -7.67
N LYS A 180 26.77 -27.37 -6.57
CA LYS A 180 27.35 -27.54 -5.22
C LYS A 180 28.07 -26.27 -4.69
N ASN A 181 27.69 -25.08 -5.15
CA ASN A 181 28.27 -23.81 -4.70
C ASN A 181 27.45 -23.19 -3.56
N TYR A 182 27.50 -23.83 -2.39
CA TYR A 182 26.62 -23.50 -1.27
C TYR A 182 26.94 -22.14 -0.63
N LYS A 183 28.22 -21.75 -0.57
CA LYS A 183 28.64 -20.42 -0.09
C LYS A 183 27.91 -19.26 -0.77
N LYS A 184 27.77 -19.28 -2.11
CA LYS A 184 27.02 -18.24 -2.84
C LYS A 184 25.50 -18.42 -2.71
N ALA A 185 25.04 -19.66 -2.56
CA ALA A 185 23.62 -19.97 -2.37
C ALA A 185 23.07 -19.42 -1.05
N ILE A 186 23.89 -19.29 0.01
CA ILE A 186 23.49 -18.63 1.27
C ILE A 186 23.01 -17.19 1.00
N GLY A 187 23.81 -16.40 0.27
CA GLY A 187 23.45 -15.02 -0.07
C GLY A 187 22.14 -14.96 -0.86
N GLN A 188 21.98 -15.83 -1.86
CA GLN A 188 20.74 -15.86 -2.65
C GLN A 188 19.52 -16.29 -1.84
N SER A 189 19.66 -17.28 -0.94
CA SER A 189 18.58 -17.67 -0.04
C SER A 189 18.19 -16.54 0.93
N GLY A 190 19.15 -15.71 1.36
CA GLY A 190 18.89 -14.52 2.17
C GLY A 190 18.13 -13.43 1.40
N ASN A 191 18.48 -13.22 0.13
CA ASN A 191 17.77 -12.28 -0.73
C ASN A 191 16.30 -12.67 -0.90
N LEU A 192 16.01 -13.97 -1.11
CA LEU A 192 14.62 -14.46 -1.22
C LEU A 192 13.81 -14.20 0.07
N VAL A 193 14.41 -14.39 1.25
CA VAL A 193 13.77 -14.03 2.54
C VAL A 193 13.46 -12.52 2.57
N GLN A 194 14.41 -11.69 2.17
CA GLN A 194 14.22 -10.24 2.16
C GLN A 194 13.10 -9.81 1.21
N MET A 195 13.01 -10.42 0.02
CA MET A 195 11.95 -10.14 -0.95
C MET A 195 10.56 -10.48 -0.38
N ILE A 196 10.40 -11.62 0.28
CA ILE A 196 9.12 -11.99 0.93
C ILE A 196 8.77 -11.02 2.06
N ARG A 197 9.75 -10.61 2.87
CA ARG A 197 9.53 -9.61 3.92
C ARG A 197 9.12 -8.25 3.38
N GLN A 198 9.69 -7.86 2.24
CA GLN A 198 9.29 -6.64 1.55
C GLN A 198 7.83 -6.73 1.08
N LYS A 199 7.46 -7.82 0.38
CA LYS A 199 6.05 -8.07 -0.02
C LYS A 199 5.10 -8.03 1.17
N LYS A 200 5.50 -8.61 2.31
CA LYS A 200 4.73 -8.55 3.57
C LYS A 200 4.52 -7.13 4.07
N ASN A 201 5.55 -6.30 4.02
CA ASN A 201 5.45 -4.90 4.42
C ASN A 201 4.58 -4.10 3.45
N ASP A 202 4.68 -4.35 2.14
CA ASP A 202 3.87 -3.67 1.13
C ASP A 202 2.38 -3.96 1.33
N ILE A 203 2.01 -5.22 1.58
CA ILE A 203 0.63 -5.63 1.91
C ILE A 203 0.15 -4.94 3.20
N ARG A 204 0.99 -4.87 4.24
CA ARG A 204 0.65 -4.19 5.50
C ARG A 204 0.46 -2.68 5.34
N GLN A 205 1.31 -2.03 4.54
CA GLN A 205 1.16 -0.61 4.23
C GLN A 205 -0.11 -0.35 3.44
N PHE A 206 -0.41 -1.22 2.47
CA PHE A 206 -1.66 -1.16 1.72
C PHE A 206 -2.89 -1.33 2.62
N MET A 207 -2.85 -2.25 3.58
CA MET A 207 -3.90 -2.36 4.61
C MET A 207 -4.06 -1.09 5.44
N GLN A 208 -2.95 -0.46 5.83
CA GLN A 208 -3.00 0.75 6.62
C GLN A 208 -3.66 1.89 5.84
N LYS A 209 -3.32 2.03 4.55
CA LYS A 209 -3.97 3.00 3.64
C LYS A 209 -5.48 2.77 3.55
N ILE A 210 -5.93 1.52 3.43
CA ILE A 210 -7.35 1.18 3.40
C ILE A 210 -8.05 1.59 4.70
N ARG A 211 -7.40 1.43 5.86
CA ARG A 211 -7.98 1.83 7.16
C ARG A 211 -8.03 3.34 7.36
N GLU A 212 -7.03 4.06 6.87
CA GLU A 212 -6.92 5.52 7.04
C GLU A 212 -7.81 6.28 6.07
N ASN A 213 -7.84 5.89 4.79
CA ASN A 213 -8.66 6.54 3.77
C ASN A 213 -9.15 5.57 2.70
N ILE A 214 -10.40 5.10 2.83
CA ILE A 214 -11.04 4.24 1.83
C ILE A 214 -11.32 5.00 0.53
N TYR A 215 -11.57 6.30 0.60
CA TYR A 215 -12.03 7.07 -0.55
C TYR A 215 -10.95 7.20 -1.64
N ASP A 216 -9.68 7.01 -1.29
CA ASP A 216 -8.55 7.06 -2.22
C ASP A 216 -8.25 5.69 -2.88
N VAL A 217 -8.91 4.60 -2.45
CA VAL A 217 -8.61 3.24 -2.92
C VAL A 217 -9.71 2.77 -3.87
N ASP A 218 -9.37 2.59 -5.16
CA ASP A 218 -10.28 1.99 -6.13
C ASP A 218 -10.48 0.49 -5.81
N ILE A 219 -11.74 0.05 -5.78
CA ILE A 219 -12.16 -1.34 -5.57
C ILE A 219 -11.51 -2.27 -6.59
N ARG A 220 -11.40 -1.80 -7.85
CA ARG A 220 -10.80 -2.60 -8.93
C ARG A 220 -9.30 -2.74 -8.79
N GLU A 221 -8.64 -1.71 -8.28
CA GLU A 221 -7.22 -1.74 -8.00
C GLU A 221 -6.93 -2.68 -6.82
N PHE A 222 -7.77 -2.66 -5.77
CA PHE A 222 -7.70 -3.61 -4.67
C PHE A 222 -7.86 -5.05 -5.14
N GLU A 223 -8.92 -5.36 -5.89
CA GLU A 223 -9.17 -6.73 -6.38
C GLU A 223 -8.08 -7.22 -7.32
N ARG A 224 -7.56 -6.35 -8.19
CA ARG A 224 -6.44 -6.67 -9.06
C ARG A 224 -5.17 -6.93 -8.26
N LEU A 225 -4.79 -6.03 -7.36
CA LEU A 225 -3.56 -6.11 -6.59
C LEU A 225 -3.58 -7.30 -5.63
N VAL A 226 -4.68 -7.49 -4.89
CA VAL A 226 -4.85 -8.64 -4.00
C VAL A 226 -4.93 -9.93 -4.81
N GLY A 227 -5.72 -9.96 -5.88
CA GLY A 227 -5.89 -11.13 -6.74
C GLY A 227 -4.57 -11.60 -7.34
N SER A 228 -3.88 -10.73 -8.09
CA SER A 228 -2.63 -11.07 -8.76
C SER A 228 -1.51 -11.38 -7.77
N THR A 229 -1.34 -10.56 -6.72
CA THR A 229 -0.27 -10.78 -5.74
C THR A 229 -0.41 -12.13 -5.04
N TYR A 230 -1.64 -12.55 -4.70
CA TYR A 230 -1.84 -13.82 -4.03
C TYR A 230 -1.73 -15.04 -4.94
N THR A 231 -2.18 -14.96 -6.21
CA THR A 231 -1.96 -16.07 -7.16
C THR A 231 -0.47 -16.31 -7.37
N LEU A 232 0.31 -15.24 -7.46
CA LEU A 232 1.77 -15.33 -7.61
C LEU A 232 2.44 -15.88 -6.36
N LEU A 233 2.00 -15.45 -5.17
CA LEU A 233 2.53 -16.00 -3.92
C LEU A 233 2.23 -17.51 -3.78
N GLU A 234 1.08 -17.99 -4.28
CA GLU A 234 0.75 -19.42 -4.30
C GLU A 234 1.66 -20.20 -5.28
N GLU A 235 1.94 -19.65 -6.46
CA GLU A 235 2.89 -20.23 -7.42
C GLU A 235 4.32 -20.27 -6.84
N GLU A 236 4.78 -19.15 -6.28
CA GLU A 236 6.08 -19.03 -5.60
C GLU A 236 6.23 -20.00 -4.42
N TYR A 237 5.14 -20.25 -3.69
CA TYR A 237 5.12 -21.22 -2.59
C TYR A 237 5.32 -22.65 -3.11
N GLY A 238 4.70 -23.03 -4.23
CA GLY A 238 4.91 -24.33 -4.86
C GLY A 238 6.38 -24.54 -5.23
N ILE A 239 6.96 -23.55 -5.90
CA ILE A 239 8.36 -23.53 -6.31
C ILE A 239 9.31 -23.61 -5.10
N MET A 240 9.03 -22.89 -4.02
CA MET A 240 9.85 -22.91 -2.82
C MET A 240 9.88 -24.30 -2.15
N ASN A 241 8.78 -25.05 -2.24
CA ASN A 241 8.75 -26.45 -1.81
C ASN A 241 9.64 -27.33 -2.70
N GLU A 242 9.68 -27.11 -4.02
CA GLU A 242 10.61 -27.83 -4.91
C GLU A 242 12.07 -27.58 -4.54
N ILE A 243 12.44 -26.33 -4.22
CA ILE A 243 13.79 -25.98 -3.76
C ILE A 243 14.11 -26.69 -2.45
N ARG A 244 13.16 -26.71 -1.50
CA ARG A 244 13.32 -27.42 -0.23
C ARG A 244 13.60 -28.90 -0.49
N ASP A 245 12.85 -29.53 -1.39
CA ASP A 245 13.01 -30.94 -1.71
C ASP A 245 14.38 -31.20 -2.37
N MET A 246 14.87 -30.31 -3.24
CA MET A 246 16.24 -30.38 -3.77
C MET A 246 17.32 -30.26 -2.68
N ILE A 247 17.09 -29.43 -1.65
CA ILE A 247 18.02 -29.28 -0.52
C ILE A 247 18.03 -30.56 0.33
N VAL A 248 16.87 -31.17 0.56
CA VAL A 248 16.77 -32.46 1.28
C VAL A 248 17.53 -33.54 0.53
N LEU A 249 17.31 -33.69 -0.79
CA LEU A 249 18.06 -34.64 -1.63
C LEU A 249 19.57 -34.38 -1.60
N SER A 250 19.98 -33.11 -1.60
CA SER A 250 21.40 -32.75 -1.52
C SER A 250 22.02 -33.09 -0.16
N GLU A 251 21.27 -32.97 0.93
CA GLU A 251 21.73 -33.45 2.24
C GLU A 251 21.78 -34.97 2.34
N GLU A 252 20.81 -35.69 1.79
CA GLU A 252 20.80 -37.16 1.77
C GLU A 252 22.03 -37.69 1.03
N ARG A 253 22.34 -37.13 -0.14
CA ARG A 253 23.56 -37.47 -0.89
C ARG A 253 24.83 -37.24 -0.07
N LEU A 254 24.91 -36.15 0.69
CA LEU A 254 26.06 -35.90 1.56
C LEU A 254 26.15 -36.89 2.71
N LYS A 255 25.01 -37.32 3.28
CA LYS A 255 24.98 -38.36 4.32
C LYS A 255 25.39 -39.73 3.77
N GLU A 256 24.99 -40.07 2.56
CA GLU A 256 25.41 -41.30 1.88
C GLU A 256 26.92 -41.30 1.56
N GLU A 257 27.45 -40.17 1.07
CA GLU A 257 28.89 -39.99 0.85
C GLU A 257 29.68 -40.07 2.17
N GLU A 258 29.12 -39.54 3.28
CA GLU A 258 29.68 -39.64 4.64
C GLU A 258 29.71 -41.10 5.13
N ALA A 259 28.61 -41.84 4.97
CA ALA A 259 28.50 -43.25 5.36
C ALA A 259 29.46 -44.15 4.56
N SER A 260 29.73 -43.80 3.30
CA SER A 260 30.62 -44.56 2.42
C SER A 260 32.11 -44.35 2.72
N ARG A 261 32.48 -43.16 3.21
CA ARG A 261 33.89 -42.75 3.43
C ARG A 261 34.32 -42.80 4.90
N GLY A 262 33.39 -42.90 5.86
CA GLY A 262 33.66 -43.10 7.28
C GLY A 262 34.23 -41.89 8.04
N THR A 263 34.81 -40.90 7.36
CA THR A 263 35.31 -39.65 7.95
C THR A 263 34.85 -38.43 7.16
N LEU A 264 34.24 -37.46 7.83
CA LEU A 264 33.92 -36.16 7.24
C LEU A 264 35.20 -35.36 6.99
N ASP A 265 35.50 -35.11 5.73
CA ASP A 265 36.50 -34.11 5.34
C ASP A 265 36.08 -32.71 5.82
N GLU A 266 37.02 -31.81 6.09
CA GLU A 266 36.71 -30.45 6.57
C GLU A 266 35.85 -29.67 5.56
N GLU A 267 35.99 -29.98 4.26
CA GLU A 267 35.13 -29.44 3.20
C GLU A 267 33.69 -29.97 3.29
N MET A 268 33.50 -31.26 3.63
CA MET A 268 32.16 -31.84 3.79
C MET A 268 31.44 -31.27 5.04
N LYS A 269 32.18 -31.00 6.12
CA LYS A 269 31.61 -30.32 7.30
C LYS A 269 31.13 -28.91 6.98
N ARG A 270 31.91 -28.15 6.18
CA ARG A 270 31.52 -26.81 5.72
C ARG A 270 30.33 -26.86 4.77
N ALA A 271 30.31 -27.78 3.81
CA ALA A 271 29.16 -27.94 2.93
C ALA A 271 27.87 -28.27 3.71
N ARG A 272 27.97 -29.12 4.74
CA ARG A 272 26.85 -29.45 5.63
C ARG A 272 26.35 -28.24 6.43
N SER A 273 27.25 -27.42 6.97
CA SER A 273 26.84 -26.21 7.69
C SER A 273 26.23 -25.17 6.74
N GLU A 274 26.79 -24.99 5.54
CA GLU A 274 26.26 -24.08 4.52
C GLU A 274 24.85 -24.49 4.07
N ILE A 275 24.61 -25.78 3.83
CA ILE A 275 23.29 -26.30 3.48
C ILE A 275 22.28 -26.14 4.62
N ALA A 276 22.71 -26.35 5.87
CA ALA A 276 21.83 -26.16 7.03
C ALA A 276 21.34 -24.70 7.13
N VAL A 277 22.20 -23.72 6.80
CA VAL A 277 21.81 -22.31 6.74
C VAL A 277 20.82 -22.06 5.62
N ILE A 278 21.08 -22.57 4.41
CA ILE A 278 20.17 -22.43 3.26
C ILE A 278 18.80 -23.03 3.61
N ARG A 279 18.75 -24.24 4.18
CA ARG A 279 17.50 -24.87 4.64
C ARG A 279 16.73 -23.99 5.61
N ARG A 280 17.42 -23.43 6.61
CA ARG A 280 16.78 -22.56 7.60
C ARG A 280 16.15 -21.35 6.93
N ASN A 281 16.86 -20.72 5.99
CA ASN A 281 16.35 -19.57 5.24
C ASN A 281 15.11 -19.97 4.44
N ILE A 282 15.16 -21.07 3.69
CA ILE A 282 14.04 -21.55 2.87
C ILE A 282 12.82 -21.92 3.70
N ASN A 283 13.00 -22.62 4.82
CA ASN A 283 11.89 -22.93 5.73
C ASN A 283 11.27 -21.64 6.30
N THR A 284 12.09 -20.66 6.67
CA THR A 284 11.61 -19.36 7.13
C THR A 284 10.80 -18.66 6.02
N THR A 285 11.28 -18.69 4.78
CA THR A 285 10.56 -18.14 3.62
C THR A 285 9.21 -18.83 3.42
N ILE A 286 9.16 -20.17 3.50
CA ILE A 286 7.93 -20.96 3.36
C ILE A 286 6.93 -20.62 4.47
N ASP A 287 7.40 -20.51 5.72
CA ASP A 287 6.55 -20.17 6.85
C ASP A 287 5.99 -18.75 6.73
N GLU A 288 6.81 -17.77 6.33
CA GLU A 288 6.39 -16.38 6.10
C GLU A 288 5.41 -16.28 4.91
N GLN A 289 5.65 -17.02 3.81
CA GLN A 289 4.72 -17.10 2.67
C GLN A 289 3.38 -17.72 3.09
N LYS A 290 3.39 -18.79 3.88
CA LYS A 290 2.18 -19.43 4.39
C LYS A 290 1.38 -18.49 5.28
N GLU A 291 2.04 -17.74 6.15
CA GLU A 291 1.41 -16.70 6.97
C GLU A 291 0.72 -15.65 6.09
N LEU A 292 1.40 -15.16 5.05
CA LEU A 292 0.82 -14.20 4.10
C LEU A 292 -0.41 -14.74 3.37
N ILE A 293 -0.35 -15.99 2.90
CA ILE A 293 -1.48 -16.65 2.22
C ILE A 293 -2.67 -16.77 3.17
N LEU A 294 -2.45 -17.07 4.45
CA LEU A 294 -3.51 -17.12 5.46
C LEU A 294 -4.09 -15.71 5.76
N GLU A 295 -3.25 -14.68 5.79
CA GLU A 295 -3.69 -13.28 6.00
C GLU A 295 -4.64 -12.79 4.89
N ARG A 296 -4.61 -13.38 3.69
CA ARG A 296 -5.52 -13.05 2.56
C ARG A 296 -6.99 -13.00 2.96
N HIS A 297 -7.45 -13.99 3.73
CA HIS A 297 -8.84 -14.06 4.17
C HIS A 297 -9.17 -12.94 5.17
N GLY A 298 -8.22 -12.59 6.04
CA GLY A 298 -8.34 -11.47 6.96
C GLY A 298 -8.42 -10.13 6.23
N LEU A 299 -7.58 -9.93 5.22
CA LEU A 299 -7.56 -8.73 4.37
C LEU A 299 -8.89 -8.47 3.70
N SER A 300 -9.47 -9.49 3.05
CA SER A 300 -10.77 -9.38 2.39
C SER A 300 -11.89 -9.07 3.38
N LYS A 301 -11.78 -9.56 4.61
CA LYS A 301 -12.76 -9.28 5.68
C LYS A 301 -12.64 -7.84 6.17
N ILE A 302 -11.42 -7.39 6.52
CA ILE A 302 -11.16 -6.02 6.97
C ILE A 302 -11.64 -5.02 5.92
N TYR A 303 -11.31 -5.24 4.65
CA TYR A 303 -11.76 -4.36 3.57
C TYR A 303 -13.29 -4.22 3.50
N LYS A 304 -14.02 -5.34 3.61
CA LYS A 304 -15.49 -5.34 3.63
C LYS A 304 -16.07 -4.63 4.85
N GLU A 305 -15.48 -4.84 6.03
CA GLU A 305 -15.88 -4.18 7.27
C GLU A 305 -15.67 -2.67 7.17
N THR A 306 -14.48 -2.23 6.75
CA THR A 306 -14.20 -0.78 6.62
C THR A 306 -15.12 -0.11 5.60
N ILE A 307 -15.45 -0.78 4.49
CA ILE A 307 -16.43 -0.27 3.51
C ILE A 307 -17.82 -0.15 4.13
N ALA A 308 -18.28 -1.17 4.86
CA ALA A 308 -19.57 -1.14 5.53
C ALA A 308 -19.65 0.00 6.55
N ASP A 309 -18.57 0.23 7.32
CA ASP A 309 -18.46 1.32 8.28
C ASP A 309 -18.47 2.68 7.58
N SER A 310 -17.73 2.82 6.47
CA SER A 310 -17.73 4.02 5.63
C SER A 310 -19.13 4.36 5.10
N PHE A 311 -19.86 3.38 4.55
CA PHE A 311 -21.23 3.58 4.13
C PHE A 311 -22.14 3.96 5.29
N SER A 312 -21.97 3.34 6.45
CA SER A 312 -22.73 3.66 7.67
C SER A 312 -22.50 5.10 8.13
N LEU A 313 -21.26 5.58 8.07
CA LEU A 313 -20.89 6.97 8.38
C LEU A 313 -21.45 7.96 7.35
N SER A 314 -21.50 7.60 6.07
CA SER A 314 -22.09 8.43 5.01
C SER A 314 -23.62 8.49 5.09
N LEU A 315 -24.26 7.37 5.47
CA LEU A 315 -25.70 7.28 5.72
C LEU A 315 -26.11 7.97 7.03
N ALA A 316 -25.20 8.05 8.00
CA ALA A 316 -25.39 8.81 9.22
C ALA A 316 -25.46 10.30 8.89
N ARG A 317 -26.69 10.81 8.76
CA ARG A 317 -26.93 12.25 8.68
C ARG A 317 -26.59 12.86 10.03
N ASN A 318 -25.37 13.37 10.15
CA ASN A 318 -24.95 14.15 11.30
C ASN A 318 -25.62 15.52 11.23
N TYR A 319 -26.72 15.67 11.96
CA TYR A 319 -27.40 16.95 12.12
C TYR A 319 -26.72 17.71 13.25
N ASP A 320 -26.26 18.92 12.96
CA ASP A 320 -25.78 19.84 13.98
C ASP A 320 -26.97 20.29 14.83
N TYR A 321 -27.07 19.73 16.04
CA TYR A 321 -28.18 19.96 16.96
C TYR A 321 -28.35 21.45 17.29
N GLU A 322 -27.24 22.19 17.37
CA GLU A 322 -27.27 23.62 17.68
C GLU A 322 -27.93 24.41 16.54
N ARG A 323 -27.51 24.15 15.30
CA ARG A 323 -28.03 24.87 14.14
C ARG A 323 -29.43 24.46 13.75
N GLU A 324 -29.73 23.16 13.75
CA GLU A 324 -31.01 22.65 13.26
C GLU A 324 -32.14 22.77 14.28
N ILE A 325 -31.84 22.60 15.57
CA ILE A 325 -32.85 22.55 16.62
C ILE A 325 -32.76 23.80 17.50
N LEU A 326 -31.60 24.11 18.10
CA LEU A 326 -31.52 25.20 19.09
C LEU A 326 -31.76 26.58 18.49
N VAL A 327 -31.09 26.92 17.39
CA VAL A 327 -31.26 28.22 16.71
C VAL A 327 -32.68 28.38 16.15
N ARG A 328 -33.32 27.29 15.72
CA ARG A 328 -34.72 27.30 15.26
C ARG A 328 -35.70 27.50 16.42
N LEU A 329 -35.41 26.93 17.58
CA LEU A 329 -36.21 27.09 18.80
C LEU A 329 -36.09 28.49 19.40
N GLU A 330 -34.89 29.08 19.38
CA GLU A 330 -34.66 30.44 19.89
C GLU A 330 -35.41 31.51 19.06
N ARG A 331 -35.64 31.23 17.78
CA ARG A 331 -36.37 32.11 16.85
C ARG A 331 -37.88 31.86 16.82
N CYS A 332 -38.41 31.00 17.68
CA CYS A 332 -39.85 30.73 17.75
C CYS A 332 -40.59 31.85 18.49
N ASP A 333 -41.73 32.27 17.93
CA ASP A 333 -42.61 33.26 18.56
C ASP A 333 -43.24 32.72 19.86
N GLU A 334 -43.49 33.61 20.83
CA GLU A 334 -44.07 33.27 22.14
C GLU A 334 -45.40 32.51 22.07
N SER A 335 -46.13 32.62 20.95
CA SER A 335 -47.40 31.91 20.70
C SER A 335 -47.24 30.39 20.54
N VAL A 336 -46.05 29.92 20.17
CA VAL A 336 -45.75 28.50 19.89
C VAL A 336 -45.18 27.78 21.12
N VAL A 337 -44.69 28.54 22.11
CA VAL A 337 -44.12 28.03 23.36
C VAL A 337 -45.07 27.05 24.10
N PRO A 338 -46.38 27.31 24.21
CA PRO A 338 -47.32 26.38 24.84
C PRO A 338 -47.59 25.11 24.02
N SER A 339 -47.10 25.01 22.78
CA SER A 339 -47.22 23.82 21.93
C SER A 339 -45.93 22.98 21.89
N LEU A 340 -44.81 23.50 22.41
CA LEU A 340 -43.52 22.79 22.47
C LEU A 340 -43.59 21.49 23.29
N TRP A 341 -44.49 21.39 24.28
CA TRP A 341 -44.69 20.13 25.01
C TRP A 341 -45.10 18.97 24.09
N LYS A 342 -45.74 19.24 22.94
CA LYS A 342 -46.10 18.22 21.96
C LYS A 342 -44.86 17.61 21.28
N LEU A 343 -43.77 18.37 21.14
CA LEU A 343 -42.49 17.88 20.62
C LEU A 343 -41.83 16.90 21.59
N LEU A 344 -42.02 17.12 22.90
CA LEU A 344 -41.44 16.29 23.96
C LEU A 344 -42.32 15.08 24.30
N ASN A 345 -43.59 15.08 23.90
CA ASN A 345 -44.55 14.00 24.16
C ASN A 345 -44.08 12.60 23.67
N PRO A 346 -43.40 12.43 22.52
CA PRO A 346 -42.85 11.14 22.09
C PRO A 346 -41.73 10.61 23.00
N LEU A 347 -40.99 11.49 23.67
CA LEU A 347 -39.91 11.12 24.61
C LEU A 347 -40.49 10.67 25.96
N PHE A 348 -41.60 11.26 26.40
CA PHE A 348 -42.25 10.97 27.68
C PHE A 348 -43.34 9.90 27.62
N ARG A 349 -43.78 9.51 26.42
CA ARG A 349 -44.60 8.34 26.20
C ARG A 349 -43.96 7.46 25.14
N PRO A 350 -42.87 6.73 25.46
CA PRO A 350 -42.53 5.57 24.66
C PRO A 350 -43.77 4.68 24.70
N ASN A 351 -44.46 4.55 23.57
CA ASN A 351 -45.46 3.54 23.38
C ASN A 351 -44.72 2.38 22.70
N PRO A 352 -43.93 1.56 23.45
CA PRO A 352 -43.42 0.37 22.83
C PRO A 352 -44.66 -0.43 22.45
N ASP A 353 -44.85 -0.66 21.15
CA ASP A 353 -45.75 -1.73 20.73
C ASP A 353 -45.31 -2.95 21.55
N ARG A 354 -46.16 -3.43 22.46
CA ARG A 354 -45.88 -4.64 23.26
C ARG A 354 -45.94 -5.84 22.31
N LYS A 355 -44.95 -5.97 21.43
CA LYS A 355 -44.75 -7.10 20.55
C LYS A 355 -44.05 -8.15 21.41
N LEU A 356 -44.84 -9.09 21.91
CA LEU A 356 -44.33 -10.24 22.61
C LEU A 356 -43.66 -11.14 21.56
N ASN A 357 -42.33 -11.18 21.57
CA ASN A 357 -41.60 -12.13 20.74
C ASN A 357 -41.89 -13.52 21.30
N LEU A 358 -42.60 -14.37 20.54
CA LEU A 358 -42.94 -15.73 20.98
C LEU A 358 -41.70 -16.58 21.32
N LEU A 359 -40.55 -16.24 20.74
CA LEU A 359 -39.28 -16.90 21.05
C LEU A 359 -38.77 -16.56 22.46
N SER A 360 -39.14 -15.40 23.02
CA SER A 360 -38.76 -15.02 24.40
C SER A 360 -39.44 -15.87 25.47
N LEU A 361 -40.50 -16.61 25.12
CA LEU A 361 -41.15 -17.58 26.02
C LEU A 361 -40.28 -18.82 26.26
N PHE A 362 -39.38 -19.13 25.32
CA PHE A 362 -38.48 -20.28 25.38
C PHE A 362 -37.08 -19.93 25.90
N GLU A 363 -36.81 -18.64 26.13
CA GLU A 363 -35.58 -18.20 26.78
C GLU A 363 -35.58 -18.62 28.26
N ARG A 364 -34.37 -18.76 28.82
CA ARG A 364 -34.18 -19.17 30.22
C ARG A 364 -34.79 -18.10 31.14
N GLN A 365 -35.97 -18.38 31.68
CA GLN A 365 -36.63 -17.49 32.64
C GLN A 365 -35.84 -17.46 33.95
N ALA A 366 -35.26 -16.30 34.28
CA ALA A 366 -34.71 -16.05 35.61
C ALA A 366 -35.88 -15.81 36.59
N ARG A 367 -35.76 -16.29 37.83
CA ARG A 367 -36.70 -15.92 38.89
C ARG A 367 -36.56 -14.41 39.12
N LEU A 368 -37.62 -13.66 38.86
CA LEU A 368 -37.70 -12.25 39.23
C LEU A 368 -37.56 -12.15 40.75
N ARG A 369 -36.42 -11.64 41.23
CA ARG A 369 -36.34 -11.09 42.57
C ARG A 369 -37.17 -9.81 42.56
N GLN A 370 -38.09 -9.65 43.49
CA GLN A 370 -38.59 -8.33 43.84
C GLN A 370 -37.39 -7.58 44.41
N GLU A 371 -36.74 -6.77 43.59
CA GLU A 371 -35.87 -5.72 44.09
C GLU A 371 -36.77 -4.68 44.76
N GLU A 372 -36.58 -4.48 46.07
CA GLU A 372 -37.18 -3.37 46.78
C GLU A 372 -36.81 -2.06 46.05
N ASP A 373 -37.80 -1.17 45.91
CA ASP A 373 -37.66 0.17 45.35
C ASP A 373 -36.56 0.96 46.09
N GLY A 374 -35.34 0.81 45.61
CA GLY A 374 -34.18 1.59 45.99
C GLY A 374 -33.45 1.94 44.70
N ALA A 375 -34.04 2.84 43.91
CA ALA A 375 -33.34 3.46 42.81
C ALA A 375 -32.03 4.04 43.35
N GLU A 376 -30.89 3.43 43.04
CA GLU A 376 -29.60 4.08 43.08
C GLU A 376 -29.66 5.22 42.06
N GLY A 377 -30.19 6.36 42.50
CA GLY A 377 -30.10 7.60 41.76
C GLY A 377 -28.62 7.91 41.54
N VAL A 378 -28.28 8.29 40.31
CA VAL A 378 -26.97 8.84 39.96
C VAL A 378 -26.65 9.93 40.97
N ALA A 379 -25.53 9.79 41.69
CA ALA A 379 -25.06 10.80 42.62
C ALA A 379 -24.84 12.10 41.83
N VAL A 380 -25.70 13.10 42.08
CA VAL A 380 -25.50 14.44 41.54
C VAL A 380 -24.23 14.99 42.17
N GLU A 381 -23.18 15.18 41.37
CA GLU A 381 -21.93 15.78 41.81
C GLU A 381 -22.22 17.26 42.14
N GLU A 382 -22.22 17.61 43.42
CA GLU A 382 -22.39 19.01 43.87
C GLU A 382 -21.17 19.83 43.42
N LEU A 383 -21.35 20.63 42.36
CA LEU A 383 -20.34 21.55 41.87
C LEU A 383 -20.12 22.70 42.88
N GLY A 384 -18.87 23.16 43.02
CA GLY A 384 -18.51 24.18 44.03
C GLY A 384 -19.31 25.48 43.96
N GLU A 385 -19.86 25.81 42.79
CA GLU A 385 -20.72 26.97 42.55
C GLU A 385 -22.07 26.89 43.32
N ASP A 386 -22.59 25.69 43.59
CA ASP A 386 -23.83 25.49 44.34
C ASP A 386 -23.66 25.76 45.84
N ILE A 387 -22.47 25.47 46.38
CA ILE A 387 -22.10 25.76 47.77
C ILE A 387 -21.99 27.28 47.99
N GLU A 388 -21.48 27.99 46.99
CA GLU A 388 -21.30 29.44 47.02
C GLU A 388 -22.65 30.17 46.93
N ARG A 389 -23.58 29.67 46.10
CA ARG A 389 -24.98 30.14 46.07
C ARG A 389 -25.72 29.92 47.39
N LEU A 390 -25.47 28.81 48.09
CA LEU A 390 -26.04 28.55 49.41
C LEU A 390 -25.46 29.48 50.49
N ARG A 391 -24.17 29.83 50.41
CA ARG A 391 -23.55 30.85 51.27
C ARG A 391 -24.17 32.23 51.03
N ILE A 392 -24.36 32.61 49.77
CA ILE A 392 -24.99 33.89 49.39
C ILE A 392 -26.46 33.94 49.88
N LYS A 393 -27.20 32.83 49.79
CA LYS A 393 -28.56 32.75 50.36
C LYS A 393 -28.58 32.91 51.88
N LYS A 394 -27.58 32.37 52.60
CA LYS A 394 -27.45 32.53 54.07
C LYS A 394 -26.98 33.93 54.48
N SER A 395 -26.22 34.63 53.63
CA SER A 395 -25.77 36.00 53.91
C SER A 395 -26.82 37.07 53.57
N THR A 396 -27.80 36.75 52.73
CA THR A 396 -28.81 37.72 52.24
C THR A 396 -30.13 37.70 53.03
N THR A 397 -30.27 36.86 54.07
CA THR A 397 -31.45 36.92 54.96
C THR A 397 -31.30 38.02 56.00
N PRO A 398 -32.13 39.09 56.00
CA PRO A 398 -32.09 40.11 57.03
C PRO A 398 -32.80 39.62 58.30
N ILE A 399 -32.20 39.93 59.43
CA ILE A 399 -32.80 39.82 60.76
C ILE A 399 -33.93 40.87 60.86
N GLN A 400 -35.18 40.43 60.91
CA GLN A 400 -36.26 41.21 61.53
C GLN A 400 -36.94 40.35 62.59
N ASN A 401 -36.59 40.65 63.84
CA ASN A 401 -37.30 40.23 65.03
C ASN A 401 -38.16 41.41 65.54
N SER A 402 -39.26 41.05 66.20
CA SER A 402 -40.28 41.88 66.87
C SER A 402 -41.41 42.35 65.93
N SER A 403 -42.70 42.16 66.24
CA SER A 403 -43.33 42.10 67.55
C SER A 403 -44.75 41.48 67.50
N ALA A 404 -45.10 40.84 68.62
CA ALA A 404 -46.42 40.72 69.25
C ALA A 404 -47.56 39.87 68.62
N VAL A 405 -47.94 38.76 69.30
CA VAL A 405 -49.22 38.56 70.06
C VAL A 405 -50.40 38.20 69.12
N SER A 406 -51.20 37.13 69.21
CA SER A 406 -51.61 36.19 70.26
C SER A 406 -52.40 35.01 69.64
N TRP A 407 -52.25 33.81 70.22
CA TRP A 407 -53.23 32.73 70.48
C TRP A 407 -54.44 32.49 69.55
N SER A 408 -54.55 31.28 68.97
CA SER A 408 -55.35 30.16 69.51
C SER A 408 -55.53 29.01 68.49
N LEU A 409 -55.46 27.77 68.98
CA LEU A 409 -55.76 26.49 68.32
C LEU A 409 -57.02 25.91 69.01
N PRO A 410 -57.68 24.87 68.46
CA PRO A 410 -58.64 24.78 67.34
C PRO A 410 -60.06 24.43 67.92
N PRO A 411 -61.09 23.80 67.27
CA PRO A 411 -61.03 22.44 66.65
C PRO A 411 -62.08 22.07 65.54
N ALA A 412 -61.93 20.83 65.05
CA ALA A 412 -62.95 19.84 64.64
C ALA A 412 -63.57 19.79 63.20
N LYS A 413 -63.13 18.73 62.48
CA LYS A 413 -63.88 17.64 61.78
C LYS A 413 -65.11 17.92 60.89
N GLU A 414 -64.93 17.60 59.60
CA GLU A 414 -65.68 16.63 58.73
C GLU A 414 -67.21 16.86 58.48
N PRO A 415 -67.92 16.16 57.53
CA PRO A 415 -67.51 15.14 56.53
C PRO A 415 -68.25 15.23 55.15
N ALA A 416 -68.09 14.14 54.33
CA ALA A 416 -69.12 13.51 53.46
C ALA A 416 -69.26 14.01 52.00
N THR A 417 -69.55 13.23 50.93
CA THR A 417 -69.80 11.79 50.65
C THR A 417 -70.07 11.65 49.13
N GLY A 418 -69.91 10.43 48.56
CA GLY A 418 -70.73 9.89 47.44
C GLY A 418 -70.12 9.98 46.03
N LEU A 419 -69.64 8.89 45.42
CA LEU A 419 -70.34 7.79 44.71
C LEU A 419 -71.09 8.19 43.42
N ALA A 420 -70.61 7.69 42.27
CA ALA A 420 -71.34 7.01 41.17
C ALA A 420 -70.35 6.79 39.99
N SER A 421 -69.97 5.59 39.52
CA SER A 421 -70.67 4.44 38.90
C SER A 421 -71.31 4.72 37.52
N CYS A 422 -70.90 3.91 36.52
CA CYS A 422 -71.54 3.45 35.26
C CYS A 422 -70.69 3.70 34.01
N LEU A 423 -70.17 2.68 33.30
CA LEU A 423 -70.77 1.62 32.46
C LEU A 423 -70.92 2.01 30.97
N ILE A 424 -70.36 1.15 30.09
CA ILE A 424 -70.78 0.83 28.70
C ILE A 424 -70.49 1.97 27.68
N ILE A 425 -69.74 1.80 26.58
CA ILE A 425 -69.65 0.74 25.54
C ILE A 425 -68.18 0.53 25.15
#